data_AF-A0A316MK73-F1
#
_entry.id   AF-A0A316MK73-F1
#
_cell.length_a   1.000
_cell.length_b   1.000
_cell.length_c   1.000
_cell.angle_alpha   90.00
_cell.angle_beta   90.00
_cell.angle_gamma   90.00
#
_symmetry.space_group_name_H-M   'P 1'
#
loop_
_entity.id
_entity.type
_entity.pdbx_description
1 polymer ?
#
loop_
_entity_poly.entity_id
_entity_poly.type
_entity_poly.pdbx_seq_one_letter_code
_entity_poly.pdbx_strand_id
1 'polypeptide(L)'
;MLFREPENALSLYNALNGTDYTDASQIIFNMLDNAIYMGMQNDISFLIMNEVNLYEHQSTYNLNMPLRDLFYVAELLQVYVKDQSLYSSKLIKLPTPHFVVFYNGIEDKPEKRILRLSEAFEVPTDDPELELKVTILNINPKMNEELKEKCPVLKQYTQYVEQVRYNSAGMPLEQAVETAIEYCIRHDILKDFLLKQRAEVVKMSIVEYDEEREIELIRRDEREIGKEMGIQEERQRAQEELDKNRENTIRSIISICKEMGGDQKVAVQKLMMNCNLNEEQAKEKVALYWE
;
A
#
# COMPACT_ATOMS: atom_id res chain seq x y z
N MET A 1 10.97 10.34 -15.03
CA MET A 1 11.66 11.03 -16.14
C MET A 1 11.90 12.52 -15.88
N LEU A 2 10.87 13.30 -15.53
CA LEU A 2 10.94 14.77 -15.39
C LEU A 2 12.02 15.30 -14.41
N PHE A 3 12.14 14.69 -13.23
CA PHE A 3 13.09 15.11 -12.19
C PHE A 3 14.43 14.36 -12.23
N ARG A 4 14.73 13.64 -13.32
CA ARG A 4 16.09 13.12 -13.57
C ARG A 4 17.02 14.20 -14.17
N GLU A 5 16.47 15.37 -14.52
CA GLU A 5 17.25 16.56 -14.86
C GLU A 5 17.70 17.27 -13.56
N PRO A 6 19.00 17.55 -13.38
CA PRO A 6 19.54 18.17 -12.16
C PRO A 6 18.83 19.45 -11.73
N GLU A 7 18.46 20.31 -12.68
CA GLU A 7 17.79 21.60 -12.41
C GLU A 7 16.40 21.40 -11.81
N ASN A 8 15.67 20.40 -12.30
CA ASN A 8 14.34 20.07 -11.79
C ASN A 8 14.42 19.45 -10.40
N ALA A 9 15.39 18.55 -10.17
CA ALA A 9 15.64 17.96 -8.85
C ALA A 9 16.03 19.02 -7.82
N LEU A 10 16.89 19.98 -8.21
CA LEU A 10 17.29 21.09 -7.36
C LEU A 10 16.12 22.01 -7.02
N SER A 11 15.26 22.34 -8.00
CA SER A 11 14.04 23.12 -7.76
C SER A 11 13.11 22.45 -6.75
N LEU A 12 12.92 21.13 -6.87
CA LEU A 12 12.11 20.36 -5.94
C LEU A 12 12.71 20.32 -4.53
N TYR A 13 14.01 20.08 -4.44
CA TYR A 13 14.76 20.10 -3.18
C TYR A 13 14.64 21.46 -2.47
N ASN A 14 14.84 22.56 -3.22
CA ASN A 14 14.69 23.92 -2.70
C ASN A 14 13.27 24.19 -2.16
N ALA A 15 12.25 23.76 -2.91
CA ALA A 15 10.88 23.96 -2.52
C ALA A 15 10.49 23.20 -1.23
N LEU A 16 11.03 21.98 -1.06
CA LEU A 16 10.80 21.16 0.13
C LEU A 16 11.55 21.67 1.37
N ASN A 17 12.81 22.09 1.20
CA ASN A 17 13.69 22.44 2.30
C ASN A 17 13.73 23.94 2.62
N GLY A 18 13.07 24.77 1.81
CA GLY A 18 13.10 26.24 1.97
C GLY A 18 14.46 26.84 1.67
N THR A 19 15.24 26.21 0.78
CA THR A 19 16.57 26.65 0.34
C THR A 19 16.51 27.32 -1.03
N ASP A 20 17.60 27.96 -1.44
CA ASP A 20 17.71 28.78 -2.66
C ASP A 20 18.96 28.46 -3.49
N TYR A 21 19.40 27.19 -3.47
CA TYR A 21 20.55 26.74 -4.25
C TYR A 21 20.35 26.96 -5.76
N THR A 22 21.38 27.42 -6.45
CA THR A 22 21.32 27.75 -7.89
C THR A 22 22.21 26.87 -8.76
N ASP A 23 23.09 26.08 -8.17
CA ASP A 23 24.07 25.27 -8.87
C ASP A 23 23.62 23.80 -8.94
N ALA A 24 23.01 23.42 -10.06
CA ALA A 24 22.50 22.09 -10.29
C ALA A 24 23.59 21.01 -10.38
N SER A 25 24.86 21.38 -10.57
CA SER A 25 25.98 20.42 -10.59
C SER A 25 26.24 19.76 -9.23
N GLN A 26 25.64 20.29 -8.17
CA GLN A 26 25.69 19.72 -6.82
C GLN A 26 24.76 18.50 -6.64
N ILE A 27 23.82 18.29 -7.57
CA ILE A 27 22.96 17.11 -7.57
C ILE A 27 23.75 15.92 -8.11
N ILE A 28 23.91 14.89 -7.29
CA ILE A 28 24.53 13.63 -7.69
C ILE A 28 23.46 12.54 -7.58
N PHE A 29 22.95 12.07 -8.72
CA PHE A 29 21.98 10.97 -8.73
C PHE A 29 22.63 9.65 -8.33
N ASN A 30 22.03 8.96 -7.36
CA ASN A 30 22.43 7.62 -6.94
C ASN A 30 21.50 6.62 -7.60
N MET A 31 21.89 6.10 -8.77
CA MET A 31 21.17 4.99 -9.38
C MET A 31 21.75 3.67 -8.82
N LEU A 32 20.93 2.90 -8.09
CA LEU A 32 21.28 1.52 -7.74
C LEU A 32 20.93 0.62 -8.94
N ASP A 33 21.93 0.01 -9.58
CA ASP A 33 21.77 -0.90 -10.73
C ASP A 33 21.34 -2.33 -10.35
N ASN A 34 20.60 -2.53 -9.25
CA ASN A 34 20.25 -3.88 -8.76
C ASN A 34 18.99 -4.45 -9.44
N ALA A 35 19.18 -5.51 -10.21
CA ALA A 35 18.16 -6.22 -11.01
C ALA A 35 17.01 -6.89 -10.22
N ILE A 36 17.06 -6.88 -8.88
CA ILE A 36 16.05 -7.54 -8.02
C ILE A 36 14.77 -6.69 -7.88
N TYR A 37 14.86 -5.37 -8.13
CA TYR A 37 13.75 -4.42 -7.96
C TYR A 37 13.30 -3.75 -9.26
N MET A 38 13.51 -4.38 -10.42
CA MET A 38 13.17 -3.82 -11.74
C MET A 38 11.68 -3.48 -11.94
N GLY A 39 10.79 -3.77 -10.99
CA GLY A 39 9.40 -3.30 -10.96
C GLY A 39 9.14 -2.01 -10.16
N MET A 40 10.16 -1.38 -9.55
CA MET A 40 10.04 -0.24 -8.62
C MET A 40 10.70 1.04 -9.18
N GLN A 41 10.61 1.25 -10.49
CA GLN A 41 11.50 2.14 -11.27
C GLN A 41 11.13 3.64 -11.26
N ASN A 42 10.29 4.10 -10.33
CA ASN A 42 9.70 5.46 -10.35
C ASN A 42 10.38 6.49 -9.43
N ASP A 43 11.46 6.12 -8.75
CA ASP A 43 12.05 6.94 -7.68
C ASP A 43 13.15 7.88 -8.19
N ILE A 44 13.23 9.07 -7.59
CA ILE A 44 14.35 10.00 -7.73
C ILE A 44 15.16 9.89 -6.44
N SER A 45 16.36 9.32 -6.54
CA SER A 45 17.33 9.23 -5.45
C SER A 45 18.57 10.04 -5.79
N PHE A 46 18.89 11.03 -4.97
CA PHE A 46 20.05 11.89 -5.19
C PHE A 46 20.70 12.38 -3.89
N LEU A 47 21.98 12.69 -3.99
CA LEU A 47 22.77 13.36 -2.98
C LEU A 47 22.87 14.86 -3.28
N ILE A 48 22.72 15.67 -2.25
CA ILE A 48 23.07 17.10 -2.23
C ILE A 48 23.56 17.44 -0.83
N MET A 49 24.70 18.14 -0.71
CA MET A 49 25.21 18.63 0.59
C MET A 49 25.38 17.55 1.70
N ASN A 50 25.69 16.30 1.32
CA ASN A 50 25.73 15.13 2.22
C ASN A 50 24.35 14.74 2.79
N GLU A 51 23.28 15.03 2.08
CA GLU A 51 21.92 14.55 2.37
C GLU A 51 21.51 13.58 1.26
N VAL A 52 20.96 12.42 1.64
CA VAL A 52 20.35 11.49 0.69
C VAL A 52 18.86 11.81 0.63
N ASN A 53 18.36 12.18 -0.54
CA ASN A 53 16.97 12.50 -0.76
C ASN A 53 16.32 11.40 -1.60
N LEU A 54 15.31 10.76 -1.04
CA LEU A 54 14.53 9.69 -1.68
C LEU A 54 13.12 10.21 -1.89
N TYR A 55 12.85 10.61 -3.13
CA TYR A 55 11.58 11.19 -3.53
C TYR A 55 10.86 10.25 -4.48
N GLU A 56 9.63 9.87 -4.13
CA GLU A 56 8.79 8.97 -4.91
C GLU A 56 7.43 9.59 -5.21
N HIS A 57 6.87 9.29 -6.38
CA HIS A 57 5.50 9.64 -6.72
C HIS A 57 4.61 8.38 -6.61
N GLN A 58 3.46 8.50 -5.96
CA GLN A 58 2.51 7.38 -5.83
C GLN A 58 1.06 7.80 -6.06
N SER A 59 0.39 7.07 -6.93
CA SER A 59 -1.05 7.12 -7.16
C SER A 59 -1.82 6.19 -6.20
N THR A 60 -1.20 5.07 -5.80
CA THR A 60 -1.73 4.15 -4.78
C THR A 60 -1.18 4.51 -3.40
N TYR A 61 -2.05 4.53 -2.39
CA TYR A 61 -1.63 4.76 -1.01
C TYR A 61 -0.95 3.52 -0.40
N ASN A 62 0.36 3.58 -0.16
CA ASN A 62 1.14 2.45 0.37
C ASN A 62 1.59 2.70 1.82
N LEU A 63 1.08 1.92 2.77
CA LEU A 63 1.47 2.03 4.20
C LEU A 63 2.84 1.42 4.50
N ASN A 64 3.35 0.55 3.62
CA ASN A 64 4.62 -0.16 3.81
C ASN A 64 5.84 0.65 3.34
N MET A 65 5.65 1.92 2.97
CA MET A 65 6.73 2.80 2.53
C MET A 65 7.90 2.89 3.52
N PRO A 66 7.68 3.03 4.84
CA PRO A 66 8.79 3.06 5.79
C PRO A 66 9.68 1.79 5.76
N LEU A 67 9.09 0.62 5.51
CA LEU A 67 9.83 -0.64 5.41
C LEU A 67 10.60 -0.76 4.10
N ARG A 68 9.97 -0.37 2.98
CA ARG A 68 10.62 -0.31 1.67
C ARG A 68 11.83 0.62 1.69
N ASP A 69 11.64 1.82 2.23
CA ASP A 69 12.69 2.84 2.32
C ASP A 69 13.83 2.40 3.24
N LEU A 70 13.53 1.63 4.30
CA LEU A 70 14.55 1.04 5.17
C LEU A 70 15.47 0.10 4.39
N PHE A 71 14.91 -0.78 3.56
CA PHE A 71 15.72 -1.69 2.74
C PHE A 71 16.56 -0.92 1.74
N TYR A 72 15.95 0.05 1.06
CA TYR A 72 16.64 0.83 0.04
C TYR A 72 17.78 1.68 0.63
N VAL A 73 17.53 2.40 1.73
CA VAL A 73 18.58 3.22 2.37
C VAL A 73 19.69 2.35 2.95
N ALA A 74 19.38 1.15 3.46
CA ALA A 74 20.40 0.23 3.95
C ALA A 74 21.34 -0.22 2.82
N GLU A 75 20.84 -0.47 1.60
CA GLU A 75 21.68 -0.77 0.43
C GLU A 75 22.54 0.44 0.02
N LEU A 76 21.96 1.63 -0.04
CA LEU A 76 22.72 2.86 -0.34
C LEU A 76 23.86 3.08 0.66
N LEU A 77 23.59 2.91 1.95
CA LEU A 77 24.58 3.09 3.00
C LEU A 77 25.68 2.02 2.93
N GLN A 78 25.34 0.77 2.58
CA GLN A 78 26.34 -0.29 2.36
C GLN A 78 27.32 0.09 1.24
N VAL A 79 26.82 0.61 0.11
CA VAL A 79 27.66 1.09 -0.99
C VAL A 79 28.51 2.29 -0.54
N TYR A 80 27.92 3.22 0.22
CA TYR A 80 28.61 4.41 0.72
C TYR A 80 29.78 4.09 1.65
N VAL A 81 29.65 3.08 2.50
CA VAL A 81 30.69 2.70 3.48
C VAL A 81 31.63 1.59 3.01
N LYS A 82 31.53 1.13 1.76
CA LYS A 82 32.24 -0.06 1.25
C LYS A 82 33.76 -0.05 1.48
N ASP A 83 34.39 1.13 1.42
CA ASP A 83 35.84 1.31 1.58
C ASP A 83 36.23 1.75 3.01
N GLN A 84 35.28 1.71 3.95
CA GLN A 84 35.46 2.09 5.35
C GLN A 84 35.31 0.86 6.26
N SER A 85 36.08 0.83 7.36
CA SER A 85 35.97 -0.27 8.32
C SER A 85 34.92 0.04 9.38
N LEU A 86 33.83 -0.74 9.40
CA LEU A 86 32.82 -0.70 10.46
C LEU A 86 33.37 -1.13 11.83
N TYR A 87 34.51 -1.82 11.87
CA TYR A 87 35.19 -2.24 13.10
C TYR A 87 36.19 -1.19 13.61
N SER A 88 36.37 -0.09 12.89
CA SER A 88 37.20 1.04 13.32
C SER A 88 36.55 1.73 14.52
N SER A 89 37.38 2.23 15.46
CA SER A 89 36.91 3.12 16.53
C SER A 89 36.53 4.52 16.02
N LYS A 90 36.86 4.86 14.77
CA LYS A 90 36.48 6.12 14.14
C LYS A 90 35.01 6.05 13.68
N LEU A 91 34.19 6.97 14.19
CA LEU A 91 32.81 7.14 13.74
C LEU A 91 32.75 7.47 12.24
N ILE A 92 32.01 6.67 11.49
CA ILE A 92 31.66 6.94 10.10
C ILE A 92 30.48 7.92 10.09
N LYS A 93 30.66 9.08 9.44
CA LYS A 93 29.57 10.02 9.22
C LYS A 93 28.77 9.56 8.01
N LEU A 94 27.47 9.41 8.21
CA LEU A 94 26.53 9.05 7.15
C LEU A 94 25.85 10.32 6.64
N PRO A 95 25.47 10.35 5.37
CA PRO A 95 24.62 11.42 4.88
C PRO A 95 23.24 11.36 5.54
N THR A 96 22.62 12.52 5.78
CA THR A 96 21.30 12.60 6.41
C THR A 96 20.22 12.17 5.43
N PRO A 97 19.40 11.15 5.72
CA PRO A 97 18.37 10.70 4.79
C PRO A 97 17.06 11.46 4.94
N HIS A 98 16.41 11.78 3.82
CA HIS A 98 15.09 12.38 3.72
C HIS A 98 14.19 11.55 2.82
N PHE A 99 13.02 11.16 3.33
CA PHE A 99 12.06 10.29 2.64
C PHE A 99 10.74 11.06 2.41
N VAL A 100 10.41 11.30 1.14
CA VAL A 100 9.20 12.03 0.75
C VAL A 100 8.46 11.28 -0.36
N VAL A 101 7.16 11.09 -0.16
CA VAL A 101 6.27 10.55 -1.18
C VAL A 101 5.26 11.63 -1.59
N PHE A 102 5.21 11.92 -2.88
CA PHE A 102 4.21 12.79 -3.48
C PHE A 102 2.99 11.96 -3.88
N TYR A 103 1.92 12.09 -3.11
CA TYR A 103 0.67 11.39 -3.38
C TYR A 103 -0.16 12.15 -4.42
N ASN A 104 -0.45 11.50 -5.55
CA ASN A 104 -1.28 12.03 -6.63
C ASN A 104 -2.48 11.13 -6.96
N GLY A 105 -2.85 10.22 -6.05
CA GLY A 105 -3.96 9.28 -6.25
C GLY A 105 -5.36 9.91 -6.21
N ILE A 106 -6.38 9.09 -6.45
CA ILE A 106 -7.79 9.51 -6.46
C ILE A 106 -8.49 9.46 -5.09
N GLU A 107 -7.92 8.76 -4.11
CA GLU A 107 -8.53 8.68 -2.78
C GLU A 107 -8.36 10.01 -2.03
N ASP A 108 -9.37 10.36 -1.24
CA ASP A 108 -9.27 11.50 -0.35
C ASP A 108 -8.26 11.21 0.77
N LYS A 109 -7.19 11.99 0.81
CA LYS A 109 -6.07 11.86 1.77
C LYS A 109 -5.70 13.24 2.29
N PRO A 110 -5.21 13.32 3.56
CA PRO A 110 -4.81 14.58 4.14
C PRO A 110 -3.69 15.26 3.32
N GLU A 111 -3.59 16.58 3.42
CA GLU A 111 -2.55 17.37 2.76
C GLU A 111 -1.13 16.87 3.10
N LYS A 112 -0.91 16.46 4.35
CA LYS A 112 0.34 15.87 4.83
C LYS A 112 0.06 14.72 5.80
N ARG A 113 0.84 13.64 5.67
CA ARG A 113 0.86 12.52 6.63
C ARG A 113 2.30 12.07 6.85
N ILE A 114 2.64 11.67 8.08
CA ILE A 114 3.89 11.00 8.37
C ILE A 114 3.57 9.54 8.63
N LEU A 115 4.11 8.64 7.81
CA LEU A 115 4.13 7.21 8.09
C LEU A 115 5.35 6.88 8.94
N ARG A 116 5.19 5.93 9.86
CA ARG A 116 6.23 5.50 10.79
C ARG A 116 6.40 4.00 10.66
N LEU A 117 7.63 3.53 10.71
CA LEU A 117 7.90 2.09 10.67
C LEU A 117 7.28 1.38 11.87
N SER A 118 7.24 2.05 13.02
CA SER A 118 6.64 1.50 14.23
C SER A 118 5.13 1.23 14.11
N GLU A 119 4.42 1.82 13.15
CA GLU A 119 3.00 1.51 12.87
C GLU A 119 2.81 0.07 12.36
N ALA A 120 3.86 -0.58 11.88
CA ALA A 120 3.85 -1.96 11.43
C ALA A 120 4.24 -2.98 12.51
N PHE A 121 4.61 -2.53 13.72
CA PHE A 121 5.06 -3.45 14.77
C PHE A 121 3.89 -4.19 15.41
N GLU A 122 4.03 -5.51 15.61
CA GLU A 122 3.00 -6.35 16.25
C GLU A 122 2.76 -5.95 17.71
N VAL A 123 3.83 -5.53 18.40
CA VAL A 123 3.79 -5.05 19.78
C VAL A 123 3.99 -3.53 19.78
N PRO A 124 2.99 -2.74 20.19
CA PRO A 124 3.12 -1.29 20.28
C PRO A 124 4.20 -0.88 21.29
N THR A 125 4.96 0.15 20.95
CA THR A 125 5.95 0.78 21.84
C THR A 125 5.89 2.29 21.69
N ASP A 126 6.05 3.00 22.80
CA ASP A 126 6.08 4.48 22.82
C ASP A 126 7.45 5.03 22.39
N ASP A 127 8.52 4.23 22.54
CA ASP A 127 9.91 4.59 22.20
C ASP A 127 10.55 3.50 21.33
N PRO A 128 10.28 3.50 20.02
CA PRO A 128 10.84 2.49 19.10
C PRO A 128 12.34 2.71 18.88
N GLU A 129 13.16 1.67 19.07
CA GLU A 129 14.60 1.76 18.81
C GLU A 129 14.95 1.79 17.31
N LEU A 130 14.05 1.30 16.46
CA LEU A 130 14.15 1.38 15.00
C LEU A 130 12.94 2.15 14.46
N GLU A 131 13.18 3.36 13.95
CA GLU A 131 12.12 4.24 13.47
C GLU A 131 12.56 4.96 12.19
N LEU A 132 11.95 4.58 11.07
CA LEU A 132 12.04 5.31 9.82
C LEU A 132 10.73 6.04 9.60
N LYS A 133 10.82 7.32 9.23
CA LYS A 133 9.66 8.18 8.99
C LYS A 133 9.63 8.63 7.54
N VAL A 134 8.47 8.47 6.91
CA VAL A 134 8.23 8.89 5.53
C VAL A 134 7.19 9.99 5.52
N THR A 135 7.50 11.11 4.88
CA THR A 135 6.56 12.22 4.73
C THR A 135 5.77 12.06 3.43
N ILE A 136 4.47 11.84 3.56
CA ILE A 136 3.54 11.85 2.43
C ILE A 136 2.99 13.27 2.25
N LEU A 137 3.14 13.82 1.05
CA LEU A 137 2.62 15.12 0.64
C LEU A 137 1.60 14.93 -0.48
N ASN A 138 0.34 15.31 -0.23
CA ASN A 138 -0.70 15.22 -1.25
C ASN A 138 -0.54 16.37 -2.25
N ILE A 139 -0.27 16.06 -3.51
CA ILE A 139 -0.05 17.04 -4.58
C ILE A 139 -1.28 17.22 -5.50
N ASN A 140 -2.41 16.62 -5.14
CA ASN A 140 -3.68 16.81 -5.85
C ASN A 140 -4.15 18.29 -5.83
N PRO A 141 -5.14 18.66 -6.67
CA PRO A 141 -5.65 20.03 -6.71
C PRO A 141 -6.05 20.55 -5.32
N LYS A 142 -5.66 21.80 -5.02
CA LYS A 142 -5.88 22.50 -3.74
C LYS A 142 -5.03 22.01 -2.56
N MET A 143 -4.18 20.99 -2.75
CA MET A 143 -3.27 20.47 -1.72
C MET A 143 -1.83 20.91 -1.97
N ASN A 144 -1.09 21.23 -0.90
CA ASN A 144 0.31 21.68 -0.93
C ASN A 144 0.57 22.79 -1.96
N GLU A 145 -0.34 23.76 -2.05
CA GLU A 145 -0.24 24.85 -3.04
C GLU A 145 1.04 25.68 -2.86
N GLU A 146 1.47 25.95 -1.61
CA GLU A 146 2.72 26.67 -1.36
C GLU A 146 3.95 25.95 -1.93
N LEU A 147 4.01 24.63 -1.77
CA LEU A 147 5.08 23.79 -2.35
C LEU A 147 5.06 23.87 -3.88
N LYS A 148 3.86 23.79 -4.48
CA LYS A 148 3.69 23.87 -5.94
C LYS A 148 4.08 25.25 -6.48
N GLU A 149 3.77 26.34 -5.76
CA GLU A 149 4.23 27.68 -6.17
C GLU A 149 5.76 27.83 -6.09
N LYS A 150 6.40 27.19 -5.10
CA LYS A 150 7.87 27.20 -4.98
C LYS A 150 8.57 26.29 -5.98
N CYS A 151 7.89 25.26 -6.52
CA CYS A 151 8.40 24.38 -7.56
C CYS A 151 7.49 24.41 -8.81
N PRO A 152 7.72 25.34 -9.75
CA PRO A 152 6.91 25.46 -10.96
C PRO A 152 6.81 24.16 -11.77
N VAL A 153 7.88 23.37 -11.80
CA VAL A 153 7.92 22.07 -12.50
C VAL A 153 6.96 21.06 -11.87
N LEU A 154 6.92 20.98 -10.53
CA LEU A 154 5.97 20.13 -9.81
C LEU A 154 4.54 20.60 -10.04
N LYS A 155 4.29 21.91 -10.01
CA LYS A 155 2.96 22.48 -10.31
C LYS A 155 2.50 22.10 -11.70
N GLN A 156 3.32 22.32 -12.72
CA GLN A 156 2.97 21.98 -14.10
C GLN A 156 2.79 20.47 -14.30
N TYR A 157 3.58 19.63 -13.61
CA TYR A 157 3.36 18.19 -13.57
C TYR A 157 1.99 17.82 -13.00
N THR A 158 1.57 18.42 -11.87
CA THR A 158 0.25 18.15 -11.29
C THR A 158 -0.89 18.55 -12.24
N GLN A 159 -0.73 19.64 -12.98
CA GLN A 159 -1.70 20.10 -13.98
C GLN A 159 -1.79 19.12 -15.16
N TYR A 160 -0.66 18.58 -15.63
CA TYR A 160 -0.65 17.55 -16.67
C TYR A 160 -1.39 16.29 -16.21
N VAL A 161 -1.09 15.78 -15.02
CA VAL A 161 -1.76 14.59 -14.45
C VAL A 161 -3.26 14.82 -14.29
N GLU A 162 -3.66 16.00 -13.80
CA GLU A 162 -5.07 16.39 -13.70
C GLU A 162 -5.76 16.41 -15.07
N GLN A 163 -5.09 16.95 -16.10
CA GLN A 163 -5.64 17.01 -17.45
C GLN A 163 -5.82 15.62 -18.08
N VAL A 164 -4.86 14.70 -17.88
CA VAL A 164 -4.99 13.30 -18.33
C VAL A 164 -6.19 12.65 -17.67
N ARG A 165 -6.33 12.81 -16.35
CA ARG A 165 -7.46 12.27 -15.57
C ARG A 165 -8.81 12.85 -15.98
N TYR A 166 -8.86 14.16 -16.22
CA TYR A 166 -10.08 14.82 -16.69
C TYR A 166 -10.51 14.27 -18.05
N ASN A 167 -9.57 14.10 -18.98
CA ASN A 167 -9.86 13.58 -20.30
C ASN A 167 -10.28 12.10 -20.26
N SER A 168 -9.60 11.27 -19.46
CA SER A 168 -9.85 9.82 -19.39
C SER A 168 -11.23 9.46 -18.82
N ALA A 169 -11.89 10.40 -18.15
CA ALA A 169 -13.29 10.25 -17.73
C ALA A 169 -14.28 10.19 -18.92
N GLY A 170 -13.91 10.76 -20.08
CA GLY A 170 -14.80 10.90 -21.24
C GLY A 170 -14.27 10.32 -22.55
N MET A 171 -13.03 9.86 -22.60
CA MET A 171 -12.41 9.31 -23.82
C MET A 171 -11.40 8.19 -23.51
N PRO A 172 -11.04 7.33 -24.50
CA PRO A 172 -10.02 6.31 -24.32
C PRO A 172 -8.69 6.88 -23.83
N LEU A 173 -7.97 6.11 -23.01
CA LEU A 173 -6.74 6.54 -22.33
C LEU A 173 -5.69 7.13 -23.30
N GLU A 174 -5.43 6.45 -24.40
CA GLU A 174 -4.48 6.90 -25.44
C GLU A 174 -4.85 8.29 -25.98
N GLN A 175 -6.14 8.49 -26.28
CA GLN A 175 -6.66 9.77 -26.74
C GLN A 175 -6.63 10.84 -25.63
N ALA A 176 -6.89 10.44 -24.38
CA ALA A 176 -6.88 11.31 -23.22
C ALA A 176 -5.48 11.88 -22.96
N VAL A 177 -4.46 11.03 -23.04
CA VAL A 177 -3.05 11.39 -22.91
C VAL A 177 -2.63 12.35 -24.02
N GLU A 178 -2.88 12.02 -25.29
CA GLU A 178 -2.53 12.90 -26.42
C GLU A 178 -3.24 14.27 -26.32
N THR A 179 -4.53 14.27 -26.00
CA THR A 179 -5.30 15.51 -25.81
C THR A 179 -4.76 16.34 -24.64
N ALA A 180 -4.33 15.70 -23.55
CA ALA A 180 -3.74 16.38 -22.40
C ALA A 180 -2.38 16.99 -22.75
N ILE A 181 -1.55 16.27 -23.50
CA ILE A 181 -0.26 16.79 -23.99
C ILE A 181 -0.48 18.02 -24.87
N GLU A 182 -1.41 17.96 -25.83
CA GLU A 182 -1.72 19.11 -26.68
C GLU A 182 -2.23 20.31 -25.88
N TYR A 183 -3.12 20.07 -24.92
CA TYR A 183 -3.60 21.11 -24.02
C TYR A 183 -2.44 21.75 -23.25
N CYS A 184 -1.56 20.94 -22.66
CA CYS A 184 -0.44 21.41 -21.87
C CYS A 184 0.55 22.22 -22.71
N ILE A 185 0.91 21.75 -23.91
CA ILE A 185 1.78 22.49 -24.84
C ILE A 185 1.16 23.84 -25.23
N ARG A 186 -0.15 23.91 -25.48
CA ARG A 186 -0.85 25.17 -25.82
C ARG A 186 -0.90 26.17 -24.67
N HIS A 187 -0.91 25.69 -23.43
CA HIS A 187 -1.00 26.52 -22.22
C HIS A 187 0.34 26.69 -21.50
N ASP A 188 1.46 26.36 -22.16
CA ASP A 188 2.82 26.52 -21.61
C ASP A 188 3.10 25.67 -20.34
N ILE A 189 2.39 24.54 -20.21
CA ILE A 189 2.54 23.57 -19.12
C ILE A 189 3.48 22.46 -19.57
N LEU A 190 4.63 22.31 -18.91
CA LEU A 190 5.70 21.36 -19.26
C LEU A 190 6.08 21.39 -20.75
N LYS A 191 5.86 22.51 -21.44
CA LYS A 191 5.84 22.58 -22.90
C LYS A 191 7.11 22.04 -23.54
N ASP A 192 8.27 22.53 -23.13
CA ASP A 192 9.56 22.12 -23.71
C ASP A 192 9.85 20.65 -23.46
N PHE A 193 9.52 20.16 -22.25
CA PHE A 193 9.64 18.74 -21.89
C PHE A 193 8.73 17.86 -22.75
N LEU A 194 7.45 18.21 -22.86
CA LEU A 194 6.46 17.48 -23.64
C LEU A 194 6.74 17.51 -25.14
N LEU A 195 7.26 18.62 -25.67
CA LEU A 195 7.68 18.70 -27.08
C LEU A 195 8.88 17.79 -27.36
N LYS A 196 9.85 17.74 -26.45
CA LYS A 196 11.08 16.94 -26.61
C LYS A 196 10.84 15.45 -26.39
N GLN A 197 9.99 15.09 -25.43
CA GLN A 197 9.80 13.71 -24.95
C GLN A 197 8.42 13.11 -25.28
N ARG A 198 7.64 13.71 -26.20
CA ARG A 198 6.24 13.33 -26.47
C ARG A 198 6.02 11.83 -26.56
N ALA A 199 6.76 11.15 -27.45
CA ALA A 199 6.56 9.71 -27.70
C ALA A 199 6.79 8.87 -26.43
N GLU A 200 7.80 9.21 -25.64
CA GLU A 200 8.11 8.51 -24.38
C GLU A 200 7.06 8.81 -23.31
N VAL A 201 6.64 10.07 -23.18
CA VAL A 201 5.57 10.46 -22.23
C VAL A 201 4.26 9.76 -22.56
N VAL A 202 3.87 9.69 -23.84
CA VAL A 202 2.67 8.97 -24.28
C VAL A 202 2.76 7.50 -23.90
N LYS A 203 3.85 6.83 -24.31
CA LYS A 203 4.06 5.41 -24.04
C LYS A 203 4.04 5.10 -22.55
N MET A 204 4.81 5.84 -21.75
CA MET A 204 4.90 5.63 -20.30
C MET A 204 3.57 5.91 -19.61
N SER A 205 2.87 6.99 -19.99
CA SER A 205 1.56 7.31 -19.39
C SER A 205 0.52 6.22 -19.69
N ILE A 206 0.51 5.65 -20.90
CA ILE A 206 -0.43 4.57 -21.22
C ILE A 206 -0.13 3.33 -20.40
N VAL A 207 1.14 2.92 -20.34
CA VAL A 207 1.57 1.73 -19.57
C VAL A 207 1.22 1.88 -18.10
N GLU A 208 1.59 2.99 -17.47
CA GLU A 208 1.34 3.24 -16.04
C GLU A 208 -0.16 3.20 -15.72
N TYR A 209 -1.00 3.86 -16.52
CA TYR A 209 -2.45 3.89 -16.27
C TYR A 209 -3.15 2.55 -16.54
N ASP A 210 -2.71 1.78 -17.54
CA ASP A 210 -3.25 0.44 -17.79
C ASP A 210 -2.87 -0.53 -16.67
N GLU A 211 -1.62 -0.49 -16.19
CA GLU A 211 -1.17 -1.28 -15.04
C GLU A 211 -1.92 -0.90 -13.75
N GLU A 212 -2.08 0.39 -13.47
CA GLU A 212 -2.85 0.86 -12.32
C GLU A 212 -4.30 0.37 -12.36
N ARG A 213 -4.94 0.46 -13.54
CA ARG A 213 -6.32 0.01 -13.74
C ARG A 213 -6.46 -1.49 -13.54
N GLU A 214 -5.53 -2.29 -14.08
CA GLU A 214 -5.55 -3.74 -13.94
C GLU A 214 -5.38 -4.14 -12.47
N ILE A 215 -4.43 -3.51 -11.76
CA ILE A 215 -4.24 -3.74 -10.32
C ILE A 215 -5.49 -3.37 -9.52
N GLU A 216 -6.18 -2.28 -9.88
CA GLU A 216 -7.43 -1.88 -9.21
C GLU A 216 -8.56 -2.90 -9.43
N LEU A 217 -8.71 -3.43 -10.65
CA LEU A 217 -9.66 -4.50 -10.95
C LEU A 217 -9.37 -5.76 -10.14
N ILE A 218 -8.10 -6.20 -10.12
CA ILE A 218 -7.66 -7.35 -9.32
C ILE A 218 -7.99 -7.14 -7.84
N ARG A 219 -7.63 -5.98 -7.27
CA ARG A 219 -7.92 -5.66 -5.87
C ARG A 219 -9.41 -5.64 -5.57
N ARG A 220 -10.25 -5.21 -6.51
CA ARG A 220 -11.70 -5.23 -6.35
C ARG A 220 -12.22 -6.67 -6.29
N ASP A 221 -11.82 -7.50 -7.25
CA ASP A 221 -12.22 -8.90 -7.31
C ASP A 221 -11.75 -9.65 -6.05
N GLU A 222 -10.49 -9.44 -5.62
CA GLU A 222 -9.95 -10.02 -4.38
C GLU A 222 -10.75 -9.60 -3.14
N ARG A 223 -11.22 -8.35 -3.06
CA ARG A 223 -12.09 -7.89 -1.96
C ARG A 223 -13.48 -8.54 -2.03
N GLU A 224 -14.03 -8.76 -3.22
CA GLU A 224 -15.32 -9.45 -3.39
C GLU A 224 -15.19 -10.92 -2.99
N ILE A 225 -14.18 -11.63 -3.48
CA ILE A 225 -13.85 -13.02 -3.12
C ILE A 225 -13.62 -13.14 -1.60
N GLY A 226 -12.84 -12.23 -1.01
CA GLY A 226 -12.58 -12.23 0.43
C GLY A 226 -13.85 -12.07 1.29
N LYS A 227 -14.80 -11.25 0.83
CA LYS A 227 -16.12 -11.12 1.50
C LYS A 227 -16.94 -12.39 1.37
N GLU A 228 -16.97 -13.01 0.18
CA GLU A 228 -17.70 -14.25 -0.04
C GLU A 228 -17.13 -15.39 0.82
N MET A 229 -15.81 -15.53 0.86
CA MET A 229 -15.13 -16.49 1.73
C MET A 229 -15.43 -16.25 3.20
N GLY A 230 -15.37 -14.99 3.66
CA GLY A 230 -15.72 -14.64 5.04
C GLY A 230 -17.16 -15.04 5.41
N ILE A 231 -18.12 -14.79 4.52
CA ILE A 231 -19.53 -15.20 4.72
C ILE A 231 -19.65 -16.73 4.75
N GLN A 232 -18.92 -17.45 3.91
CA GLN A 232 -18.93 -18.92 3.92
C GLN A 232 -18.32 -19.49 5.20
N GLU A 233 -17.18 -18.95 5.66
CA GLU A 233 -16.55 -19.35 6.91
C GLU A 233 -17.47 -19.08 8.11
N GLU A 234 -18.15 -17.92 8.16
CA GLU A 234 -19.13 -17.62 9.21
C GLU A 234 -20.31 -18.59 9.20
N ARG A 235 -20.84 -18.93 8.02
CA ARG A 235 -21.91 -19.93 7.88
C ARG A 235 -21.46 -21.31 8.34
N GLN A 236 -20.25 -21.72 7.99
CA GLN A 236 -19.70 -23.00 8.41
C GLN A 236 -19.51 -23.05 9.93
N ARG A 237 -18.93 -22.00 10.53
CA ARG A 237 -18.79 -21.89 11.99
C ARG A 237 -20.14 -21.92 12.71
N ALA A 238 -21.14 -21.21 12.18
CA ALA A 238 -22.49 -21.22 12.75
C ALA A 238 -23.13 -22.62 12.67
N GLN A 239 -22.92 -23.34 11.56
CA GLN A 239 -23.42 -24.71 11.41
C GLN A 239 -22.71 -25.68 12.36
N GLU A 240 -21.38 -25.60 12.46
CA GLU A 240 -20.59 -26.42 13.39
C GLU A 240 -20.99 -26.17 14.86
N GLU A 241 -21.25 -24.92 15.23
CA GLU A 241 -21.73 -24.56 16.57
C GLU A 241 -23.15 -25.09 16.84
N LEU A 242 -24.03 -25.05 15.84
CA LEU A 242 -25.39 -25.59 15.92
C LEU A 242 -25.37 -27.12 16.07
N ASP A 243 -24.52 -27.82 15.31
CA ASP A 243 -24.34 -29.26 15.40
C ASP A 243 -23.75 -29.66 16.75
N LYS A 244 -22.77 -28.91 17.27
CA LYS A 244 -22.21 -29.13 18.61
C LYS A 244 -23.26 -28.92 19.71
N ASN A 245 -24.09 -27.89 19.60
CA ASN A 245 -25.19 -27.65 20.54
C ASN A 245 -26.24 -28.76 20.49
N ARG A 246 -26.58 -29.25 19.29
CA ARG A 246 -27.48 -30.39 19.12
C ARG A 246 -26.91 -31.64 19.76
N GLU A 247 -25.62 -31.89 19.58
CA GLU A 247 -24.91 -33.03 20.19
C GLU A 247 -24.89 -32.95 21.72
N ASN A 248 -24.60 -31.77 22.28
CA ASN A 248 -24.63 -31.52 23.72
C ASN A 248 -26.03 -31.73 24.31
N THR A 249 -27.08 -31.34 23.57
CA THR A 249 -28.48 -31.55 23.96
C THR A 249 -28.81 -33.03 24.02
N ILE A 250 -28.41 -33.81 23.01
CA ILE A 250 -28.59 -35.27 22.97
C ILE A 250 -27.92 -35.93 24.18
N ARG A 251 -26.65 -35.58 24.45
CA ARG A 251 -25.91 -36.09 25.62
C ARG A 251 -26.60 -35.75 26.93
N SER A 252 -27.10 -34.52 27.07
CA SER A 252 -27.80 -34.06 28.27
C SER A 252 -29.09 -34.84 28.52
N ILE A 253 -29.90 -35.08 27.46
CA ILE A 253 -31.13 -35.87 27.57
C ILE A 253 -30.82 -37.31 28.00
N ILE A 254 -29.78 -37.91 27.43
CA ILE A 254 -29.35 -39.27 27.80
C ILE A 254 -28.88 -39.34 29.26
N SER A 255 -28.04 -38.40 29.72
CA SER A 255 -27.58 -38.32 31.11
C SER A 255 -28.75 -38.19 32.10
N ILE A 256 -29.68 -37.26 31.84
CA ILE A 256 -30.86 -37.05 32.68
C ILE A 256 -31.75 -38.30 32.73
N CYS A 257 -31.91 -39.01 31.61
CA CYS A 257 -32.67 -40.27 31.60
C CYS A 257 -32.03 -41.35 32.49
N LYS A 258 -30.70 -41.47 32.48
CA LYS A 258 -29.98 -42.40 33.35
C LYS A 258 -30.11 -42.02 34.82
N GLU A 259 -29.90 -40.75 35.17
CA GLU A 259 -29.97 -40.24 36.55
C GLU A 259 -31.35 -40.45 37.18
N MET A 260 -32.41 -40.35 36.36
CA MET A 260 -33.79 -40.61 36.79
C MET A 260 -34.17 -42.10 36.86
N GLY A 261 -33.23 -43.03 36.59
CA GLY A 261 -33.49 -44.47 36.59
C GLY A 261 -34.25 -44.99 35.37
N GLY A 262 -34.26 -44.24 34.26
CA GLY A 262 -34.88 -44.66 32.99
C GLY A 262 -34.02 -45.66 32.22
N ASP A 263 -34.66 -46.49 31.40
CA ASP A 263 -33.98 -47.43 30.51
C ASP A 263 -33.66 -46.81 29.13
N GLN A 264 -32.94 -47.56 28.29
CA GLN A 264 -32.59 -47.13 26.93
C GLN A 264 -33.82 -46.83 26.07
N LYS A 265 -34.96 -47.52 26.29
CA LYS A 265 -36.19 -47.27 25.51
C LYS A 265 -36.77 -45.90 25.82
N VAL A 266 -36.78 -45.49 27.09
CA VAL A 266 -37.25 -44.17 27.51
C VAL A 266 -36.36 -43.06 26.92
N ALA A 267 -35.04 -43.27 26.87
CA ALA A 267 -34.12 -42.32 26.27
C ALA A 267 -34.31 -42.19 24.75
N VAL A 268 -34.51 -43.30 24.03
CA VAL A 268 -34.84 -43.29 22.59
C VAL A 268 -36.12 -42.50 22.33
N GLN A 269 -37.19 -42.74 23.12
CA GLN A 269 -38.44 -41.99 22.97
C GLN A 269 -38.28 -40.49 23.23
N LYS A 270 -37.52 -40.09 24.27
CA LYS A 270 -37.26 -38.68 24.56
C LYS A 270 -36.42 -38.00 23.49
N LEU A 271 -35.43 -38.68 22.90
CA LEU A 271 -34.64 -38.15 21.80
C LEU A 271 -35.46 -37.98 20.52
N MET A 272 -36.35 -38.93 20.21
CA MET A 272 -37.27 -38.80 19.08
C MET A 272 -38.22 -37.61 19.26
N MET A 273 -38.73 -37.41 20.49
CA MET A 273 -39.66 -36.32 20.80
C MET A 273 -39.00 -34.93 20.83
N ASN A 274 -37.76 -34.83 21.34
CA ASN A 274 -37.12 -33.54 21.62
C ASN A 274 -36.00 -33.15 20.65
N CYS A 275 -35.41 -34.09 19.91
CA CYS A 275 -34.26 -33.83 19.03
C CYS A 275 -34.56 -34.08 17.54
N ASN A 276 -35.82 -34.35 17.19
CA ASN A 276 -36.29 -34.61 15.83
C ASN A 276 -35.46 -35.71 15.11
N LEU A 277 -35.07 -36.73 15.87
CA LEU A 277 -34.33 -37.90 15.39
C LEU A 277 -35.32 -39.01 15.02
N ASN A 278 -35.01 -39.77 13.97
CA ASN A 278 -35.75 -40.99 13.70
C ASN A 278 -35.34 -42.10 14.69
N GLU A 279 -36.08 -43.21 14.69
CA GLU A 279 -35.87 -44.27 15.68
C GLU A 279 -34.47 -44.93 15.58
N GLU A 280 -33.93 -45.11 14.38
CA GLU A 280 -32.57 -45.65 14.19
C GLU A 280 -31.49 -44.69 14.70
N GLN A 281 -31.56 -43.41 14.34
CA GLN A 281 -30.62 -42.38 14.77
C GLN A 281 -30.64 -42.19 16.29
N ALA A 282 -31.83 -42.24 16.90
CA ALA A 282 -31.97 -42.17 18.35
C ALA A 282 -31.35 -43.39 19.03
N LYS A 283 -31.54 -44.61 18.49
CA LYS A 283 -30.90 -45.83 19.00
C LYS A 283 -29.38 -45.78 18.89
N GLU A 284 -28.83 -45.31 17.77
CA GLU A 284 -27.38 -45.13 17.60
C GLU A 284 -26.80 -44.14 18.62
N LYS A 285 -27.42 -42.96 18.77
CA LYS A 285 -26.96 -41.94 19.73
C LYS A 285 -27.05 -42.42 21.17
N VAL A 286 -28.11 -43.16 21.52
CA VAL A 286 -28.21 -43.81 22.83
C VAL A 286 -27.09 -44.83 22.99
N ALA A 287 -26.90 -45.77 22.07
CA ALA A 287 -25.82 -46.76 22.15
C ALA A 287 -24.43 -46.12 22.32
N LEU A 288 -24.18 -44.99 21.65
CA LEU A 288 -22.92 -44.26 21.71
C LEU A 288 -22.66 -43.54 23.05
N TYR A 289 -23.71 -43.07 23.73
CA TYR A 289 -23.59 -42.26 24.96
C TYR A 289 -24.21 -42.92 26.21
N TRP A 290 -24.59 -44.20 26.12
CA TRP A 290 -25.24 -44.93 27.23
C TRP A 290 -24.27 -45.62 28.20
N GLU A 291 -22.97 -45.63 27.94
CA GLU A 291 -21.97 -45.91 28.99
C GLU A 291 -21.89 -44.75 29.99
#